data_AF-A0A920DV32-F1
#
_entry.id   AF-A0A920DV32-F1
#
_cell.length_a   1.000
_cell.length_b   1.000
_cell.length_c   1.000
_cell.angle_alpha   90.00
_cell.angle_beta   90.00
_cell.angle_gamma   90.00
#
_symmetry.space_group_name_H-M   'P 1'
#
loop_
_entity.id
_entity.type
_entity.pdbx_description
1 polymer ?
#
loop_
_entity_poly.entity_id
_entity_poly.type
_entity_poly.pdbx_seq_one_letter_code
_entity_poly.pdbx_strand_id
1 'polypeptide(L)'
;MRGSEVHHNWFHDSPKSGTRYDAPVSDPELAGKKGLIHHNVMWNLSKALMIKGDEQQIYNNTCFNNTTNDISVMYEVYADPPGGSSNGLTITKNNAADKISGHRKNPQTVPGTVSHNIYSTTSTDYGIKNLLNDPDNYDFTPKSTSTQLIDAGTIIAGINDDFSGSAPDIGAYEIGDTWTAGVTWRPDFYPWSFLSLGTIENNQEIEIKVFPNPVDNQVLNISIPNDLKTLHLTAFNIRGQKVLEFQHIPNSLSVSSLTKVIFFSLFK
;
A
#
# COMPACT_ATOMS: atom_id res chain seq x y z
N MET A 1 -0.72 23.12 -8.96
CA MET A 1 -0.08 21.96 -8.31
C MET A 1 -0.57 20.72 -9.03
N ARG A 2 0.34 19.84 -9.47
CA ARG A 2 -0.01 18.48 -9.92
C ARG A 2 -0.61 17.72 -8.73
N GLY A 3 -1.65 16.94 -8.99
CA GLY A 3 -2.43 16.23 -7.97
C GLY A 3 -1.62 15.12 -7.30
N SER A 4 -2.18 14.54 -6.24
CA SER A 4 -1.58 13.45 -5.48
C SER A 4 -1.17 12.29 -6.39
N GLU A 5 0.01 11.73 -6.16
CA GLU A 5 0.54 10.55 -6.86
C GLU A 5 0.72 9.41 -5.85
N VAL A 6 0.20 8.23 -6.18
CA VAL A 6 0.31 7.01 -5.35
C VAL A 6 0.86 5.89 -6.21
N HIS A 7 2.11 5.50 -5.99
CA HIS A 7 2.78 4.52 -6.83
C HIS A 7 3.84 3.68 -6.11
N HIS A 8 4.10 2.49 -6.65
CA HIS A 8 5.10 1.53 -6.15
C HIS A 8 4.87 1.12 -4.69
N ASN A 9 3.61 0.90 -4.32
CA ASN A 9 3.23 0.41 -2.99
C ASN A 9 2.59 -0.98 -3.06
N TRP A 10 2.67 -1.70 -1.95
CA TRP A 10 1.90 -2.91 -1.70
C TRP A 10 0.83 -2.62 -0.63
N PHE A 11 -0.45 -2.79 -0.99
CA PHE A 11 -1.57 -2.63 -0.08
C PHE A 11 -2.22 -3.99 0.15
N HIS A 12 -2.16 -4.50 1.38
CA HIS A 12 -2.68 -5.85 1.62
C HIS A 12 -3.20 -6.10 3.03
N ASP A 13 -3.99 -7.18 3.13
CA ASP A 13 -4.50 -7.76 4.38
C ASP A 13 -5.23 -6.75 5.28
N SER A 14 -6.22 -6.07 4.71
CA SER A 14 -7.02 -5.06 5.41
C SER A 14 -8.52 -5.24 5.14
N PRO A 15 -9.39 -5.09 6.16
CA PRO A 15 -10.83 -5.12 5.96
C PRO A 15 -11.37 -3.85 5.25
N LYS A 16 -10.50 -2.90 4.89
CA LYS A 16 -10.84 -1.64 4.22
C LYS A 16 -10.28 -1.61 2.80
N SER A 17 -10.53 -0.50 2.10
CA SER A 17 -9.97 -0.31 0.77
C SER A 17 -8.50 0.06 0.86
N GLY A 18 -7.70 -0.28 -0.16
CA GLY A 18 -6.28 0.06 -0.21
C GLY A 18 -6.06 1.57 -0.29
N THR A 19 -6.51 2.17 -1.39
CA THR A 19 -6.46 3.62 -1.62
C THR A 19 -7.79 4.15 -2.15
N ARG A 20 -8.08 5.42 -1.86
CA ARG A 20 -9.31 6.09 -2.31
C ARG A 20 -9.04 7.53 -2.72
N TYR A 21 -9.72 7.97 -3.78
CA TYR A 21 -10.16 9.35 -3.91
C TYR A 21 -11.60 9.43 -3.46
N ASP A 22 -11.90 10.42 -2.63
CA ASP A 22 -13.19 10.50 -1.95
C ASP A 22 -13.97 11.74 -2.35
N ALA A 23 -15.29 11.58 -2.27
CA ALA A 23 -16.28 12.58 -2.62
C ALA A 23 -17.61 12.23 -1.96
N PRO A 24 -18.40 13.22 -1.51
CA PRO A 24 -19.81 13.03 -1.17
C PRO A 24 -20.58 12.43 -2.35
N VAL A 25 -21.52 11.52 -2.06
CA VAL A 25 -22.35 10.90 -3.12
C VAL A 25 -23.27 11.92 -3.78
N SER A 26 -23.81 12.86 -2.99
CA SER A 26 -24.72 13.91 -3.47
C SER A 26 -24.03 15.00 -4.28
N ASP A 27 -22.71 15.16 -4.07
CA ASP A 27 -21.91 16.21 -4.68
C ASP A 27 -20.50 15.68 -5.00
N PRO A 28 -20.36 14.92 -6.10
CA PRO A 28 -19.06 14.40 -6.52
C PRO A 28 -18.07 15.49 -6.98
N GLU A 29 -18.49 16.75 -7.15
CA GLU A 29 -17.59 17.85 -7.53
C GLU A 29 -16.67 18.27 -6.39
N LEU A 30 -17.07 18.02 -5.13
CA LEU A 30 -16.23 18.27 -3.95
C LEU A 30 -15.03 17.31 -3.84
N ALA A 31 -14.89 16.36 -4.77
CA ALA A 31 -13.74 15.49 -4.83
C ALA A 31 -12.47 16.23 -5.31
N GLY A 32 -11.31 15.71 -4.92
CA GLY A 32 -10.07 16.00 -5.63
C GLY A 32 -10.13 15.48 -7.07
N LYS A 33 -9.55 16.22 -8.02
CA LYS A 33 -9.37 15.84 -9.43
C LYS A 33 -7.88 15.69 -9.75
N LYS A 34 -7.56 15.05 -10.88
CA LYS A 34 -6.17 14.95 -11.40
C LYS A 34 -5.20 14.21 -10.49
N GLY A 35 -5.71 13.25 -9.73
CA GLY A 35 -4.91 12.30 -8.99
C GLY A 35 -4.38 11.19 -9.90
N LEU A 36 -3.18 10.71 -9.59
CA LEU A 36 -2.46 9.69 -10.33
C LEU A 36 -2.20 8.47 -9.43
N ILE A 37 -2.61 7.29 -9.86
CA ILE A 37 -2.37 6.02 -9.17
C ILE A 37 -1.81 5.00 -10.16
N HIS A 38 -0.56 4.56 -9.95
CA HIS A 38 0.09 3.60 -10.85
C HIS A 38 1.09 2.67 -10.18
N HIS A 39 1.35 1.50 -10.79
CA HIS A 39 2.36 0.53 -10.32
C HIS A 39 2.19 0.14 -8.85
N ASN A 40 0.95 -0.04 -8.39
CA ASN A 40 0.70 -0.59 -7.06
C ASN A 40 0.20 -2.03 -7.16
N VAL A 41 0.52 -2.84 -6.15
CA VAL A 41 -0.03 -4.19 -5.97
C VAL A 41 -1.00 -4.19 -4.80
N MET A 42 -2.22 -4.68 -5.00
CA MET A 42 -3.30 -4.57 -4.02
C MET A 42 -4.10 -5.87 -3.88
N TRP A 43 -4.00 -6.53 -2.73
CA TRP A 43 -4.61 -7.85 -2.54
C TRP A 43 -5.14 -8.12 -1.13
N ASN A 44 -6.08 -9.06 -0.99
CA ASN A 44 -6.73 -9.40 0.28
C ASN A 44 -7.35 -8.17 0.99
N LEU A 45 -7.89 -7.23 0.22
CA LEU A 45 -8.59 -6.06 0.71
C LEU A 45 -10.10 -6.23 0.54
N SER A 46 -10.89 -5.34 1.16
CA SER A 46 -12.31 -5.22 0.77
C SER A 46 -12.47 -4.80 -0.70
N LYS A 47 -11.50 -4.02 -1.20
CA LYS A 47 -11.40 -3.41 -2.53
C LYS A 47 -10.00 -2.80 -2.67
N ALA A 48 -9.39 -2.83 -3.83
CA ALA A 48 -8.11 -2.16 -4.06
C ALA A 48 -8.29 -0.63 -4.12
N LEU A 49 -9.08 -0.15 -5.08
CA LEU A 49 -9.24 1.27 -5.40
C LEU A 49 -10.71 1.72 -5.38
N MET A 50 -11.00 2.78 -4.62
CA MET A 50 -12.25 3.55 -4.76
C MET A 50 -11.97 4.91 -5.38
N ILE A 51 -12.38 5.11 -6.62
CA ILE A 51 -12.09 6.31 -7.39
C ILE A 51 -13.38 7.12 -7.53
N LYS A 52 -13.43 8.27 -6.86
CA LYS A 52 -14.48 9.28 -6.99
C LYS A 52 -13.89 10.57 -7.58
N GLY A 53 -14.75 11.52 -7.90
CA GLY A 53 -14.36 12.77 -8.55
C GLY A 53 -14.30 12.65 -10.05
N ASP A 54 -13.33 13.31 -10.67
CA ASP A 54 -13.16 13.29 -12.13
C ASP A 54 -11.70 13.56 -12.53
N GLU A 55 -11.38 13.35 -13.81
CA GLU A 55 -10.03 13.55 -14.37
C GLU A 55 -8.94 12.75 -13.64
N GLN A 56 -9.26 11.58 -13.09
CA GLN A 56 -8.29 10.72 -12.42
C GLN A 56 -7.50 9.89 -13.43
N GLN A 57 -6.29 9.49 -13.07
CA GLN A 57 -5.39 8.72 -13.91
C GLN A 57 -5.00 7.42 -13.19
N ILE A 58 -5.52 6.28 -13.67
CA ILE A 58 -5.40 4.97 -13.01
C ILE A 58 -4.71 4.01 -13.97
N TYR A 59 -3.41 3.79 -13.78
CA TYR A 59 -2.55 3.09 -14.75
C TYR A 59 -1.80 1.92 -14.13
N ASN A 60 -1.55 0.83 -14.85
CA ASN A 60 -0.53 -0.15 -14.46
C ASN A 60 -0.64 -0.64 -13.00
N ASN A 61 -1.84 -0.89 -12.46
CA ASN A 61 -1.99 -1.49 -11.13
C ASN A 61 -2.29 -2.98 -11.25
N THR A 62 -1.78 -3.78 -10.30
CA THR A 62 -2.10 -5.21 -10.17
C THR A 62 -2.98 -5.42 -8.94
N CYS A 63 -4.23 -5.80 -9.14
CA CYS A 63 -5.21 -6.06 -8.08
C CYS A 63 -5.72 -7.49 -8.17
N PHE A 64 -5.80 -8.20 -7.05
CA PHE A 64 -6.35 -9.56 -7.02
C PHE A 64 -6.86 -9.96 -5.65
N ASN A 65 -7.70 -10.99 -5.56
CA ASN A 65 -8.19 -11.56 -4.31
C ASN A 65 -8.87 -10.54 -3.36
N ASN A 66 -9.52 -9.50 -3.90
CA ASN A 66 -10.28 -8.56 -3.07
C ASN A 66 -11.75 -8.99 -2.97
N THR A 67 -12.41 -8.64 -1.85
CA THR A 67 -13.76 -9.13 -1.55
C THR A 67 -14.85 -8.61 -2.51
N THR A 68 -14.70 -7.38 -3.01
CA THR A 68 -15.66 -6.76 -3.95
C THR A 68 -14.99 -6.45 -5.28
N ASN A 69 -15.47 -5.48 -6.06
CA ASN A 69 -14.70 -5.00 -7.23
C ASN A 69 -13.32 -4.54 -6.76
N ASP A 70 -12.26 -4.86 -7.50
CA ASP A 70 -10.92 -4.41 -7.18
C ASP A 70 -10.81 -2.91 -7.39
N ILE A 71 -11.16 -2.44 -8.59
CA ILE A 71 -11.13 -1.03 -8.95
C ILE A 71 -12.57 -0.58 -9.21
N SER A 72 -13.07 0.30 -8.34
CA SER A 72 -14.34 0.99 -8.57
C SER A 72 -14.09 2.41 -9.05
N VAL A 73 -14.39 2.68 -10.32
CA VAL A 73 -14.40 4.04 -10.87
C VAL A 73 -15.84 4.54 -10.82
N MET A 74 -16.20 5.20 -9.72
CA MET A 74 -17.59 5.50 -9.40
C MET A 74 -18.24 6.40 -10.45
N TYR A 75 -19.24 5.89 -11.14
CA TYR A 75 -20.16 6.68 -11.94
C TYR A 75 -21.37 7.02 -11.07
N GLU A 76 -21.36 8.25 -10.54
CA GLU A 76 -22.41 8.82 -9.69
C GLU A 76 -23.02 10.02 -10.43
N VAL A 77 -24.36 10.08 -10.51
CA VAL A 77 -25.09 11.17 -11.16
C VAL A 77 -25.25 12.32 -10.16
N TYR A 78 -25.05 13.56 -10.61
CA TYR A 78 -25.15 14.74 -9.76
C TYR A 78 -26.59 14.99 -9.33
N ALA A 79 -26.76 15.24 -8.04
CA ALA A 79 -28.04 15.69 -7.50
C ALA A 79 -28.24 17.20 -7.73
N ASP A 80 -27.16 17.99 -7.71
CA ASP A 80 -27.19 19.45 -7.85
C ASP A 80 -25.84 20.02 -8.37
N PRO A 81 -25.81 20.80 -9.47
CA PRO A 81 -26.89 20.95 -10.43
C PRO A 81 -27.20 19.61 -11.12
N PRO A 82 -28.47 19.31 -11.41
CA PRO A 82 -28.85 18.05 -12.04
C PRO A 82 -28.32 17.98 -13.48
N GLY A 83 -27.84 16.80 -13.88
CA GLY A 83 -27.54 16.48 -15.28
C GLY A 83 -26.09 16.13 -15.62
N GLY A 84 -25.16 16.17 -14.65
CA GLY A 84 -23.81 15.67 -14.83
C GLY A 84 -23.55 14.32 -14.12
N SER A 85 -22.38 13.74 -14.36
CA SER A 85 -21.94 12.48 -13.76
C SER A 85 -20.43 12.48 -13.47
N SER A 86 -20.00 11.83 -12.40
CA SER A 86 -18.59 11.71 -12.02
C SER A 86 -17.76 10.83 -12.96
N ASN A 87 -16.45 11.03 -12.94
CA ASN A 87 -15.43 10.24 -13.65
C ASN A 87 -15.59 10.18 -15.18
N GLY A 88 -16.32 11.12 -15.79
CA GLY A 88 -16.49 11.18 -17.25
C GLY A 88 -15.19 11.44 -18.01
N LEU A 89 -14.18 12.01 -17.36
CA LEU A 89 -12.85 12.30 -17.91
C LEU A 89 -11.73 11.47 -17.25
N THR A 90 -12.08 10.55 -16.34
CA THR A 90 -11.11 9.64 -15.74
C THR A 90 -10.58 8.64 -16.77
N ILE A 91 -9.29 8.33 -16.68
CA ILE A 91 -8.60 7.44 -17.61
C ILE A 91 -8.12 6.21 -16.84
N THR A 92 -8.55 5.02 -17.29
CA THR A 92 -8.20 3.72 -16.69
C THR A 92 -7.51 2.86 -17.75
N LYS A 93 -6.19 2.62 -17.62
CA LYS A 93 -5.40 1.88 -18.63
C LYS A 93 -4.40 0.91 -18.01
N ASN A 94 -4.03 -0.14 -18.73
CA ASN A 94 -2.95 -1.06 -18.35
C ASN A 94 -3.10 -1.72 -16.96
N ASN A 95 -4.29 -1.74 -16.35
CA ASN A 95 -4.46 -2.40 -15.05
C ASN A 95 -4.76 -3.89 -15.23
N ALA A 96 -4.13 -4.72 -14.42
CA ALA A 96 -4.49 -6.12 -14.21
C ALA A 96 -5.34 -6.20 -12.93
N ALA A 97 -6.63 -6.47 -13.04
CA ALA A 97 -7.54 -6.53 -11.89
C ALA A 97 -8.56 -7.65 -12.08
N ASP A 98 -8.92 -8.39 -11.03
CA ASP A 98 -9.98 -9.39 -11.12
C ASP A 98 -11.29 -8.74 -11.61
N LYS A 99 -11.63 -7.56 -11.08
CA LYS A 99 -12.86 -6.83 -11.40
C LYS A 99 -12.67 -5.31 -11.41
N ILE A 100 -13.01 -4.66 -12.53
CA ILE A 100 -13.12 -3.19 -12.64
C ILE A 100 -14.58 -2.83 -12.94
N SER A 101 -15.15 -1.85 -12.23
CA SER A 101 -16.55 -1.48 -12.40
C SER A 101 -16.82 0.00 -12.17
N GLY A 102 -17.81 0.52 -12.92
CA GLY A 102 -18.43 1.82 -12.70
C GLY A 102 -19.19 1.97 -11.37
N HIS A 103 -19.38 0.85 -10.66
CA HIS A 103 -20.18 0.78 -9.45
C HIS A 103 -19.39 0.16 -8.29
N ARG A 104 -19.83 0.46 -7.06
CA ARG A 104 -19.14 0.06 -5.83
C ARG A 104 -19.02 -1.46 -5.64
N LYS A 105 -20.05 -2.21 -6.05
CA LYS A 105 -20.18 -3.65 -5.80
C LYS A 105 -20.58 -4.44 -7.04
N ASN A 106 -21.66 -4.00 -7.69
CA ASN A 106 -22.19 -4.67 -8.88
C ASN A 106 -21.34 -4.38 -10.12
N PRO A 107 -21.38 -5.25 -11.14
CA PRO A 107 -20.86 -4.95 -12.46
C PRO A 107 -21.59 -3.76 -13.08
N GLN A 108 -20.83 -2.81 -13.63
CA GLN A 108 -21.33 -1.66 -14.36
C GLN A 108 -20.22 -1.17 -15.28
N THR A 109 -20.61 -0.63 -16.45
CA THR A 109 -19.68 0.03 -17.36
C THR A 109 -18.83 1.05 -16.62
N VAL A 110 -17.52 0.94 -16.79
CA VAL A 110 -16.53 1.86 -16.23
C VAL A 110 -16.61 3.18 -17.01
N PRO A 111 -16.79 4.34 -16.35
CA PRO A 111 -16.89 5.63 -17.03
C PRO A 111 -15.52 6.12 -17.54
N GLY A 112 -15.55 7.14 -18.39
CA GLY A 112 -14.35 7.77 -18.92
C GLY A 112 -13.65 6.96 -20.02
N THR A 113 -12.32 7.11 -20.12
CA THR A 113 -11.51 6.42 -21.12
C THR A 113 -10.94 5.14 -20.55
N VAL A 114 -11.29 4.00 -21.14
CA VAL A 114 -10.90 2.67 -20.67
C VAL A 114 -10.24 1.90 -21.82
N SER A 115 -9.01 1.44 -21.65
CA SER A 115 -8.30 0.66 -22.70
C SER A 115 -7.18 -0.18 -22.12
N HIS A 116 -6.88 -1.34 -22.70
CA HIS A 116 -5.74 -2.19 -22.31
C HIS A 116 -5.76 -2.61 -20.83
N ASN A 117 -6.93 -2.84 -20.23
CA ASN A 117 -7.01 -3.43 -18.89
C ASN A 117 -7.40 -4.90 -19.02
N ILE A 118 -6.87 -5.76 -18.15
CA ILE A 118 -7.29 -7.16 -18.00
C ILE A 118 -8.18 -7.26 -16.78
N TYR A 119 -9.46 -7.57 -16.98
CA TYR A 119 -10.45 -7.71 -15.92
C TYR A 119 -11.71 -8.45 -16.36
N SER A 120 -12.44 -8.98 -15.39
CA SER A 120 -13.79 -9.52 -15.59
C SER A 120 -14.83 -8.40 -15.54
N THR A 121 -15.75 -8.40 -16.51
CA THR A 121 -16.93 -7.52 -16.52
C THR A 121 -18.12 -8.12 -15.78
N THR A 122 -17.93 -9.24 -15.07
CA THR A 122 -18.98 -9.96 -14.32
C THR A 122 -18.71 -9.89 -12.82
N SER A 123 -19.53 -10.56 -12.02
CA SER A 123 -19.29 -10.70 -10.58
C SER A 123 -18.19 -11.72 -10.23
N THR A 124 -17.73 -12.50 -11.20
CA THR A 124 -16.70 -13.53 -11.03
C THR A 124 -15.32 -12.94 -11.31
N ASP A 125 -14.32 -13.34 -10.52
CA ASP A 125 -12.95 -12.89 -10.67
C ASP A 125 -12.33 -13.38 -11.99
N TYR A 126 -11.44 -12.55 -12.57
CA TYR A 126 -10.66 -12.94 -13.74
C TYR A 126 -9.61 -14.02 -13.38
N GLY A 127 -9.11 -14.00 -12.14
CA GLY A 127 -8.05 -14.91 -11.68
C GLY A 127 -6.65 -14.34 -11.88
N ILE A 128 -6.46 -13.03 -11.67
CA ILE A 128 -5.19 -12.33 -11.88
C ILE A 128 -4.04 -12.99 -11.11
N LYS A 129 -4.29 -13.43 -9.86
CA LYS A 129 -3.27 -14.13 -9.05
C LYS A 129 -2.60 -15.30 -9.80
N ASN A 130 -3.36 -16.04 -10.61
CA ASN A 130 -2.84 -17.20 -11.34
C ASN A 130 -1.90 -16.81 -12.49
N LEU A 131 -1.94 -15.55 -12.92
CA LEU A 131 -1.13 -15.02 -14.00
C LEU A 131 0.23 -14.49 -13.54
N LEU A 132 0.43 -14.34 -12.23
CA LEU A 132 1.65 -13.83 -11.61
C LEU A 132 2.59 -14.97 -11.25
N ASN A 133 3.90 -14.71 -11.23
CA ASN A 133 4.95 -15.73 -11.10
C ASN A 133 4.88 -16.50 -9.77
N ASP A 134 5.05 -15.78 -8.65
CA ASP A 134 4.94 -16.36 -7.30
C ASP A 134 4.41 -15.33 -6.28
N PRO A 135 3.11 -14.96 -6.38
CA PRO A 135 2.53 -13.90 -5.56
C PRO A 135 2.46 -14.26 -4.06
N ASP A 136 2.54 -15.53 -3.69
CA ASP A 136 2.59 -15.96 -2.29
C ASP A 136 3.97 -15.70 -1.65
N ASN A 137 5.02 -15.52 -2.47
CA ASN A 137 6.36 -15.12 -2.06
C ASN A 137 6.75 -13.71 -2.55
N TYR A 138 5.75 -12.85 -2.80
CA TYR A 138 5.92 -11.46 -3.22
C TYR A 138 6.62 -11.25 -4.57
N ASP A 139 6.57 -12.23 -5.47
CA ASP A 139 6.91 -12.05 -6.88
C ASP A 139 5.63 -11.80 -7.68
N PHE A 140 5.38 -10.52 -7.97
CA PHE A 140 4.21 -10.05 -8.69
C PHE A 140 4.48 -9.79 -10.18
N THR A 141 5.63 -10.22 -10.69
CA THR A 141 5.91 -10.15 -12.13
C THR A 141 4.96 -11.08 -12.90
N PRO A 142 4.59 -10.76 -14.15
CA PRO A 142 3.83 -11.67 -14.99
C PRO A 142 4.60 -12.99 -15.20
N LYS A 143 3.89 -14.13 -15.17
CA LYS A 143 4.45 -15.38 -15.69
C LYS A 143 4.80 -15.20 -17.16
N SER A 144 5.91 -15.79 -17.60
CA SER A 144 6.29 -15.82 -19.02
C SER A 144 5.25 -16.46 -19.93
N THR A 145 4.34 -17.27 -19.38
CA THR A 145 3.20 -17.88 -20.10
C THR A 145 1.94 -17.02 -20.11
N SER A 146 1.88 -15.94 -19.34
CA SER A 146 0.75 -15.00 -19.28
C SER A 146 0.82 -13.98 -20.40
N THR A 147 0.72 -14.43 -21.65
CA THR A 147 0.86 -13.59 -22.85
C THR A 147 -0.19 -12.48 -22.94
N GLN A 148 -1.31 -12.59 -22.23
CA GLN A 148 -2.31 -11.52 -22.11
C GLN A 148 -1.85 -10.33 -21.23
N LEU A 149 -0.79 -10.49 -20.44
CA LEU A 149 -0.18 -9.41 -19.67
C LEU A 149 1.06 -8.86 -20.37
N ILE A 150 1.82 -9.73 -21.05
CA ILE A 150 3.11 -9.38 -21.65
C ILE A 150 2.94 -8.62 -22.97
N ASP A 151 3.62 -7.49 -23.13
CA ASP A 151 3.59 -6.66 -24.35
C ASP A 151 2.16 -6.26 -24.78
N ALA A 152 1.23 -6.20 -23.83
CA ALA A 152 -0.21 -6.07 -24.09
C ALA A 152 -0.78 -4.69 -23.73
N GLY A 153 0.01 -3.86 -23.07
CA GLY A 153 -0.36 -2.52 -22.64
C GLY A 153 -0.18 -1.46 -23.73
N THR A 154 -0.37 -0.20 -23.33
CA THR A 154 -0.13 0.97 -24.18
C THR A 154 0.84 1.93 -23.49
N ILE A 155 1.65 2.63 -24.29
CA ILE A 155 2.61 3.61 -23.79
C ILE A 155 1.85 4.81 -23.18
N ILE A 156 2.24 5.16 -21.96
CA ILE A 156 1.78 6.32 -21.22
C ILE A 156 3.02 7.13 -20.87
N ALA A 157 3.26 8.19 -21.66
CA ALA A 157 4.46 9.01 -21.54
C ALA A 157 4.72 9.47 -20.10
N GLY A 158 5.92 9.18 -19.60
CA GLY A 158 6.38 9.50 -18.25
C GLY A 158 5.89 8.55 -17.15
N ILE A 159 5.18 7.47 -17.49
CA ILE A 159 4.62 6.50 -16.52
C ILE A 159 5.23 5.12 -16.68
N ASN A 160 5.40 4.64 -17.91
CA ASN A 160 5.90 3.31 -18.25
C ASN A 160 6.82 3.37 -19.47
N ASP A 161 7.74 4.35 -19.49
CA ASP A 161 8.65 4.59 -20.62
C ASP A 161 9.80 3.57 -20.68
N ASP A 162 10.06 2.88 -19.57
CA ASP A 162 11.15 1.93 -19.34
C ASP A 162 10.75 0.47 -19.55
N PHE A 163 9.62 0.23 -20.21
CA PHE A 163 9.17 -1.12 -20.56
C PHE A 163 10.18 -1.87 -21.44
N SER A 164 10.13 -3.20 -21.36
CA SER A 164 10.95 -4.08 -22.19
C SER A 164 10.08 -4.81 -23.21
N GLY A 165 10.54 -4.91 -24.45
CA GLY A 165 9.80 -5.61 -25.51
C GLY A 165 9.17 -4.66 -26.52
N SER A 166 7.97 -5.00 -26.98
CA SER A 166 7.22 -4.28 -28.02
C SER A 166 6.21 -3.29 -27.45
N ALA A 167 5.72 -3.50 -26.22
CA ALA A 167 4.82 -2.58 -25.51
C ALA A 167 4.92 -2.80 -23.98
N PRO A 168 4.44 -1.88 -23.14
CA PRO A 168 4.39 -2.11 -21.70
C PRO A 168 3.55 -3.32 -21.32
N ASP A 169 3.94 -4.01 -20.26
CA ASP A 169 3.15 -5.07 -19.65
C ASP A 169 1.91 -4.48 -18.94
N ILE A 170 0.83 -5.25 -18.90
CA ILE A 170 -0.38 -4.92 -18.13
C ILE A 170 -0.17 -5.35 -16.68
N GLY A 171 -0.35 -4.40 -15.77
CA GLY A 171 -0.11 -4.58 -14.34
C GLY A 171 1.00 -3.66 -13.84
N ALA A 172 1.41 -3.91 -12.60
CA ALA A 172 2.37 -3.08 -11.85
C ALA A 172 3.85 -3.44 -12.08
N TYR A 173 4.12 -4.55 -12.75
CA TYR A 173 5.47 -5.04 -12.99
C TYR A 173 5.62 -5.40 -14.46
N GLU A 174 6.72 -4.97 -15.06
CA GLU A 174 7.25 -5.55 -16.29
C GLU A 174 7.90 -6.91 -15.98
N ILE A 175 7.97 -7.79 -16.97
CA ILE A 175 8.73 -9.03 -16.83
C ILE A 175 10.22 -8.72 -16.56
N GLY A 176 10.73 -9.23 -15.43
CA GLY A 176 12.11 -8.99 -14.99
C GLY A 176 12.30 -7.80 -14.05
N ASP A 177 11.25 -7.06 -13.73
CA ASP A 177 11.31 -6.02 -12.71
C ASP A 177 11.69 -6.59 -11.33
N THR A 178 12.44 -5.80 -10.57
CA THR A 178 12.94 -6.19 -9.24
C THR A 178 12.56 -5.20 -8.14
N TRP A 179 11.72 -4.21 -8.44
CA TRP A 179 11.36 -3.21 -7.44
C TRP A 179 10.50 -3.84 -6.33
N THR A 180 10.70 -3.39 -5.10
CA THR A 180 9.91 -3.81 -3.94
C THR A 180 9.26 -2.59 -3.31
N ALA A 181 8.08 -2.78 -2.73
CA ALA A 181 7.38 -1.67 -2.09
C ALA A 181 8.14 -1.15 -0.87
N GLY A 182 8.12 0.17 -0.70
CA GLY A 182 8.75 0.84 0.41
C GLY A 182 9.57 2.04 -0.03
N VAL A 183 10.03 2.80 0.96
CA VAL A 183 10.87 3.96 0.72
C VAL A 183 12.31 3.51 0.48
N THR A 184 12.93 4.02 -0.60
CA THR A 184 14.37 3.83 -0.87
C THR A 184 15.24 4.76 -0.03
N TRP A 185 14.62 5.73 0.63
CA TRP A 185 15.26 6.65 1.57
C TRP A 185 15.09 6.16 3.01
N ARG A 186 16.12 6.38 3.82
CA ARG A 186 15.97 6.28 5.28
C ARG A 186 15.31 7.57 5.76
N PRO A 187 14.23 7.49 6.58
CA PRO A 187 13.69 8.69 7.18
C PRO A 187 14.76 9.43 7.94
N ASP A 188 15.05 10.63 7.49
CA ASP A 188 15.78 11.60 8.28
C ASP A 188 14.78 12.10 9.31
N PHE A 189 14.69 11.38 10.43
CA PHE A 189 13.86 11.78 11.55
C PHE A 189 14.42 13.09 12.10
N TYR A 190 13.96 14.22 11.56
CA TYR A 190 14.19 15.55 12.14
C TYR A 190 13.83 15.48 13.63
N PRO A 191 14.70 15.92 14.55
CA PRO A 191 14.99 15.22 15.79
C PRO A 191 13.74 15.09 16.66
N TRP A 192 13.13 13.92 16.62
CA TRP A 192 12.40 13.42 17.78
C TRP A 192 13.44 12.76 18.67
N SER A 193 14.14 13.58 19.45
CA SER A 193 14.40 13.16 20.82
C SER A 193 13.06 12.68 21.37
N PHE A 194 12.98 11.42 21.80
CA PHE A 194 11.80 10.90 22.48
C PHE A 194 11.27 11.96 23.45
N LEU A 195 9.97 12.24 23.41
CA LEU A 195 9.26 13.18 24.28
C LEU A 195 9.90 13.25 25.68
N SER A 196 10.66 14.31 25.96
CA SER A 196 10.79 14.81 27.33
C SER A 196 9.53 15.60 27.62
N LEU A 197 8.47 14.89 28.03
CA LEU A 197 7.40 15.54 28.78
C LEU A 197 7.93 15.78 30.20
N GLY A 198 8.51 16.96 30.39
CA GLY A 198 9.00 17.40 31.69
C GLY A 198 9.49 18.82 31.64
N THR A 199 8.59 19.79 31.91
CA THR A 199 9.01 20.98 32.64
C THR A 199 9.51 20.52 34.00
N ILE A 200 10.83 20.47 34.23
CA ILE A 200 11.56 20.69 35.50
C ILE A 200 13.06 20.50 35.21
N GLU A 201 13.87 21.34 35.86
CA GLU A 201 15.33 21.49 35.72
C GLU A 201 16.11 20.21 36.11
N ASN A 202 17.18 19.90 35.35
CA ASN A 202 18.18 18.81 35.51
C ASN A 202 17.89 17.43 34.90
N ASN A 203 18.09 17.26 33.57
CA ASN A 203 18.27 15.93 32.98
C ASN A 203 19.60 15.84 32.20
N GLN A 204 20.36 14.78 32.50
CA GLN A 204 21.37 14.22 31.59
C GLN A 204 20.65 13.39 30.51
N GLU A 205 21.08 13.49 29.26
CA GLU A 205 20.64 12.58 28.21
C GLU A 205 21.12 11.15 28.54
N ILE A 206 20.19 10.21 28.54
CA ILE A 206 20.49 8.78 28.70
C ILE A 206 20.26 8.10 27.35
N GLU A 207 21.36 7.63 26.77
CA GLU A 207 21.33 6.97 25.46
C GLU A 207 20.95 5.49 25.60
N ILE A 208 19.75 5.13 25.10
CA ILE A 208 19.31 3.73 24.97
C ILE A 208 19.37 3.36 23.49
N LYS A 209 20.23 2.40 23.14
CA LYS A 209 20.39 1.90 21.77
C LYS A 209 19.79 0.51 21.63
N VAL A 210 18.99 0.32 20.59
CA VAL A 210 18.34 -0.96 20.28
C VAL A 210 18.61 -1.29 18.81
N PHE A 211 19.31 -2.40 18.53
CA PHE A 211 19.82 -2.70 17.19
C PHE A 211 20.06 -4.21 16.92
N PRO A 212 19.98 -4.68 15.67
CA PRO A 212 19.57 -3.93 14.48
C PRO A 212 18.05 -3.71 14.46
N ASN A 213 17.63 -2.59 13.87
CA ASN A 213 16.22 -2.29 13.58
C ASN A 213 16.12 -1.84 12.11
N PRO A 214 15.54 -2.65 11.19
CA PRO A 214 14.89 -3.95 11.44
C PRO A 214 15.83 -5.05 11.93
N VAL A 215 15.30 -6.05 12.65
CA VAL A 215 16.08 -7.21 13.12
C VAL A 215 16.31 -8.19 11.97
N ASP A 216 17.55 -8.61 11.74
CA ASP A 216 17.93 -9.50 10.63
C ASP A 216 18.19 -10.96 11.07
N ASN A 217 18.78 -11.17 12.26
CA ASN A 217 19.24 -12.48 12.73
C ASN A 217 18.46 -12.98 13.96
N GLN A 218 17.21 -12.54 14.11
CA GLN A 218 16.32 -12.89 15.24
C GLN A 218 16.91 -12.54 16.62
N VAL A 219 17.94 -11.70 16.68
CA VAL A 219 18.57 -11.21 17.91
C VAL A 219 18.55 -9.69 17.89
N LEU A 220 18.05 -9.11 18.98
CA LEU A 220 18.03 -7.68 19.21
C LEU A 220 19.00 -7.35 20.34
N ASN A 221 19.97 -6.49 20.08
CA ASN A 221 20.90 -5.98 21.09
C ASN A 221 20.35 -4.71 21.72
N ILE A 222 20.55 -4.56 23.03
CA ILE A 222 20.13 -3.43 23.83
C ILE A 222 21.38 -2.91 24.56
N SER A 223 21.75 -1.67 24.30
CA SER A 223 22.83 -0.98 25.00
C SER A 223 22.25 0.17 25.80
N ILE A 224 22.49 0.15 27.11
CA ILE A 224 22.04 1.13 28.08
C ILE A 224 23.17 1.49 29.05
N PRO A 225 23.10 2.66 29.71
CA PRO A 225 23.97 2.99 30.83
C PRO A 225 23.81 2.00 31.99
N ASN A 226 24.90 1.77 32.73
CA ASN A 226 24.93 0.76 33.78
C ASN A 226 23.97 1.04 34.94
N ASP A 227 23.72 2.32 35.22
CA ASP A 227 22.76 2.81 36.21
C ASP A 227 21.30 2.48 35.88
N LEU A 228 21.01 2.11 34.62
CA LEU A 228 19.66 1.69 34.21
C LEU A 228 19.49 0.17 34.15
N LYS A 229 20.54 -0.63 34.32
CA LYS A 229 20.44 -2.11 34.21
C LYS A 229 19.55 -2.76 35.27
N THR A 230 19.26 -2.05 36.36
CA THR A 230 18.34 -2.50 37.41
C THR A 230 16.88 -2.25 37.10
N LEU A 231 16.55 -1.54 36.00
CA LEU A 231 15.17 -1.34 35.60
C LEU A 231 14.58 -2.61 34.99
N HIS A 232 13.27 -2.71 35.09
CA HIS A 232 12.51 -3.80 34.50
C HIS A 232 12.19 -3.49 33.03
N LEU A 233 12.31 -4.50 32.17
CA LEU A 233 11.97 -4.42 30.75
C LEU A 233 10.76 -5.28 30.46
N THR A 234 9.70 -4.68 29.91
CA THR A 234 8.55 -5.43 29.39
C THR A 234 8.39 -5.13 27.90
N ALA A 235 8.28 -6.17 27.08
CA ALA A 235 7.97 -6.04 25.67
C ALA A 235 6.50 -6.34 25.40
N PHE A 236 5.88 -5.54 24.53
CA PHE A 236 4.49 -5.68 24.11
C PHE A 236 4.40 -5.87 22.59
N ASN A 237 3.42 -6.64 22.13
CA ASN A 237 3.07 -6.68 20.71
C ASN A 237 2.23 -5.46 20.31
N ILE A 238 1.94 -5.33 19.01
CA ILE A 238 1.11 -4.24 18.45
C ILE A 238 -0.33 -4.17 19.00
N ARG A 239 -0.79 -5.22 19.69
CA ARG A 239 -2.11 -5.27 20.35
C ARG A 239 -2.03 -4.89 21.82
N GLY A 240 -0.86 -4.45 22.32
CA GLY A 240 -0.63 -4.12 23.72
C GLY A 240 -0.54 -5.34 24.65
N GLN A 241 -0.41 -6.55 24.11
CA GLN A 241 -0.27 -7.76 24.92
C GLN A 241 1.21 -7.94 25.31
N LYS A 242 1.46 -8.23 26.58
CA LYS A 242 2.80 -8.54 27.08
C LYS A 242 3.31 -9.82 26.41
N VAL A 243 4.50 -9.75 25.80
CA VAL A 243 5.16 -10.88 25.13
C VAL A 243 6.46 -11.30 25.81
N LEU A 244 7.15 -10.37 26.48
CA LEU A 244 8.38 -10.66 27.24
C LEU A 244 8.46 -9.79 28.49
N GLU A 245 9.15 -10.28 29.51
CA GLU A 245 9.38 -9.56 30.76
C GLU A 245 10.74 -9.97 31.35
N PHE A 246 11.52 -8.96 31.74
CA PHE A 246 12.80 -9.12 32.38
C PHE A 246 12.89 -8.22 33.60
N GLN A 247 13.33 -8.78 34.73
CA GLN A 247 13.59 -8.02 35.95
C GLN A 247 14.83 -7.11 35.82
N HIS A 248 15.68 -7.37 34.82
CA HIS A 248 16.86 -6.56 34.50
C HIS A 248 16.96 -6.48 32.98
N ILE A 249 17.32 -5.31 32.44
CA ILE A 249 17.44 -5.13 30.99
C ILE A 249 18.60 -6.00 30.46
N PRO A 250 18.35 -6.97 29.56
CA PRO A 250 19.40 -7.81 28.99
C PRO A 250 20.20 -7.02 27.94
N ASN A 251 21.47 -7.39 27.71
CA ASN A 251 22.27 -6.81 26.62
C ASN A 251 21.81 -7.29 25.23
N SER A 252 21.12 -8.43 25.18
CA SER A 252 20.62 -9.04 23.95
C SER A 252 19.37 -9.87 24.23
N LEU A 253 18.45 -9.90 23.28
CA LEU A 253 17.19 -10.62 23.33
C LEU A 253 17.01 -11.46 22.06
N SER A 254 16.65 -12.73 22.23
CA SER A 254 16.11 -13.50 21.10
C SER A 254 14.66 -13.08 20.82
N VAL A 255 14.38 -12.73 19.58
CA VAL A 255 13.05 -12.37 19.08
C VAL A 255 12.50 -13.41 18.10
N SER A 256 13.10 -14.60 18.04
CA SER A 256 12.72 -15.67 17.11
C SER A 256 11.27 -16.14 17.25
N SER A 257 10.70 -16.03 18.44
CA SER A 257 9.30 -16.38 18.73
C SER A 257 8.31 -15.22 18.54
N LEU A 258 8.79 -14.02 18.18
CA LEU A 258 7.97 -12.81 18.07
C LEU A 258 7.60 -12.57 16.60
N THR A 259 6.31 -12.38 16.34
CA THR A 259 5.77 -12.46 14.97
C THR A 259 5.65 -11.14 14.23
N LYS A 260 6.00 -9.99 14.82
CA LYS A 260 6.17 -8.64 14.20
C LYS A 260 6.28 -7.55 15.30
N VAL A 261 6.76 -6.35 14.94
CA VAL A 261 6.91 -5.08 15.69
C VAL A 261 6.58 -5.15 17.20
N ILE A 262 7.60 -4.87 18.02
CA ILE A 262 7.49 -4.86 19.48
C ILE A 262 7.77 -3.47 20.05
N PHE A 263 7.11 -3.15 21.16
CA PHE A 263 7.34 -1.94 21.94
C PHE A 263 7.92 -2.31 23.30
N PHE A 264 8.91 -1.56 23.76
CA PHE A 264 9.51 -1.75 25.08
C PHE A 264 9.00 -0.69 26.07
N SER A 265 8.70 -1.14 27.29
CA SER A 265 8.44 -0.28 28.44
C SER A 265 9.48 -0.52 29.52
N LEU A 266 9.96 0.57 30.11
CA LEU A 266 10.95 0.60 31.18
C LEU A 266 10.33 1.20 32.43
N PHE A 267 10.47 0.52 33.56
CA PHE A 267 9.94 0.98 34.84
C PHE A 267 10.88 0.64 35.99
N LYS A 268 10.79 1.45 37.05
CA LYS A 268 11.47 1.22 38.34
C LYS A 268 10.71 0.21 39.18
#